data_AF-A0A962Y7Q2-F1
#
_entry.id   AF-A0A962Y7Q2-F1
#
_cell.length_a   1.000
_cell.length_b   1.000
_cell.length_c   1.000
_cell.angle_alpha   90.00
_cell.angle_beta   90.00
_cell.angle_gamma   90.00
#
_symmetry.space_group_name_H-M   'P 1'
#
loop_
_entity.id
_entity.type
_entity.pdbx_description
1 polymer ?
#
loop_
_entity_poly.entity_id
_entity_poly.type
_entity_poly.pdbx_seq_one_letter_code
_entity_poly.pdbx_strand_id
1 'polypeptide(L)' 'QADDVSIRSEVQPKSGPAIPINYSMHVRGGEWKVYDVVIDGVSLITNYRNSLGGQVRTEGIAAVIQKLRDRNSQGS' A
#
# COMPACT_ATOMS: atom_id res chain seq x y z
N GLN A 1 -0.40 1.80 25.63
CA GLN A 1 0.37 0.93 24.71
C GLN A 1 0.47 1.68 23.39
N ALA A 2 1.56 1.54 22.62
CA ALA A 2 1.58 2.13 21.28
C ALA A 2 0.76 1.21 20.37
N ASP A 3 -0.43 1.68 19.98
CA ASP A 3 -1.34 0.90 19.14
C ASP A 3 -0.96 0.99 17.66
N ASP A 4 0.07 1.78 17.33
CA ASP A 4 0.68 1.96 16.02
C ASP A 4 2.20 1.72 16.10
N VAL A 5 2.72 0.84 15.24
CA VAL A 5 4.14 0.47 15.19
C VAL A 5 4.61 0.38 13.74
N SER A 6 5.86 0.78 13.49
CA SER A 6 6.54 0.53 12.20
C SER A 6 7.56 -0.60 12.34
N ILE A 7 7.42 -1.64 11.52
CA ILE A 7 8.41 -2.72 11.38
C ILE A 7 9.27 -2.43 10.16
N ARG A 8 10.59 -2.37 10.35
CA ARG A 8 11.56 -2.16 9.27
C ARG A 8 12.02 -3.49 8.68
N SER A 9 12.04 -3.57 7.36
CA SER A 9 12.58 -4.72 6.62
C SER A 9 13.25 -4.26 5.33
N GLU A 10 13.93 -5.19 4.66
CA GLU A 10 14.52 -4.96 3.35
C GLU A 10 14.35 -6.21 2.48
N VAL A 11 14.22 -6.00 1.18
CA VAL A 11 14.21 -7.07 0.17
C VAL A 11 15.50 -6.98 -0.63
N GLN A 12 16.27 -8.06 -0.64
CA GLN A 12 17.47 -8.18 -1.46
C GLN A 12 17.11 -8.85 -2.80
N PRO A 13 17.07 -8.12 -3.92
CA PRO A 13 16.89 -8.71 -5.24
C PRO A 13 18.12 -9.54 -5.66
N LYS A 14 17.95 -10.42 -6.66
CA LYS A 14 19.04 -11.25 -7.23
C LYS A 14 20.21 -10.42 -7.79
N SER A 15 19.94 -9.19 -8.18
CA SER A 15 20.92 -8.20 -8.64
C SER A 15 20.42 -6.81 -8.29
N GLY A 16 21.33 -5.90 -7.92
CA GLY A 16 21.00 -4.54 -7.50
C GLY A 16 20.96 -4.33 -5.97
N PRO A 17 20.71 -3.09 -5.54
CA PRO A 17 20.69 -2.73 -4.12
C PRO A 17 19.48 -3.32 -3.38
N ALA A 18 19.61 -3.51 -2.06
CA ALA A 18 18.50 -3.84 -1.19
C ALA A 18 17.44 -2.73 -1.22
N ILE A 19 16.17 -3.13 -1.17
CA ILE A 19 15.03 -2.23 -1.20
C ILE A 19 14.41 -2.20 0.20
N PRO A 20 14.49 -1.09 0.95
CA PRO A 20 13.82 -0.96 2.24
C PRO A 20 12.30 -0.99 2.10
N ILE A 21 11.67 -1.84 2.90
CA ILE A 21 10.23 -1.98 3.03
C ILE A 21 9.84 -1.84 4.50
N ASN A 22 9.10 -0.80 4.84
CA ASN A 22 8.59 -0.61 6.19
C ASN A 22 7.08 -0.90 6.24
N TYR A 23 6.65 -1.67 7.23
CA TYR A 23 5.25 -1.99 7.48
C TYR A 23 4.73 -1.16 8.63
N SER A 24 3.68 -0.36 8.39
CA SER A 24 2.95 0.31 9.46
C SER A 24 1.82 -0.60 9.92
N MET A 25 1.82 -0.94 11.20
CA MET A 25 0.93 -1.91 11.81
C MET A 25 0.13 -1.28 12.94
N HIS A 26 -1.13 -1.68 13.09
CA HIS A 26 -1.93 -1.34 14.24
C HIS A 26 -2.60 -2.56 14.85
N VAL A 27 -2.98 -2.48 16.13
CA VAL A 27 -3.73 -3.54 16.80
C VAL A 27 -5.23 -3.39 16.54
N ARG A 28 -5.87 -4.45 16.03
CA ARG A 28 -7.32 -4.51 15.85
C ARG A 28 -7.83 -5.86 16.33
N GLY A 29 -8.72 -5.85 17.32
CA GLY A 29 -9.27 -7.10 17.90
C GLY A 29 -8.21 -7.97 18.58
N GLY A 30 -7.15 -7.36 19.13
CA GLY A 30 -6.03 -8.08 19.75
C GLY A 30 -5.00 -8.62 18.76
N GLU A 31 -5.17 -8.39 17.45
CA GLU A 31 -4.26 -8.85 16.41
C GLU A 31 -3.54 -7.68 15.74
N TRP A 32 -2.26 -7.87 15.42
CA TRP A 32 -1.52 -6.92 14.60
C TRP A 32 -1.96 -7.01 13.13
N LYS A 33 -2.31 -5.88 12.54
CA LYS A 33 -2.69 -5.75 11.14
C LYS A 33 -1.81 -4.72 10.47
N VAL A 34 -1.25 -5.07 9.31
CA VAL A 34 -0.59 -4.10 8.43
C VAL A 34 -1.67 -3.21 7.82
N TYR A 35 -1.49 -1.90 7.89
CA TYR A 35 -2.38 -0.95 7.23
C TYR A 35 -1.68 -0.14 6.15
N ASP A 36 -0.36 0.08 6.24
CA ASP A 36 0.42 0.73 5.20
C ASP A 36 1.73 -0.01 4.94
N VAL A 37 2.22 0.11 3.71
CA VAL A 37 3.56 -0.35 3.32
C VAL A 37 4.28 0.85 2.72
N VAL A 38 5.49 1.10 3.20
CA VAL A 38 6.35 2.20 2.73
C VAL A 38 7.55 1.58 2.03
N ILE A 39 7.68 1.82 0.74
CA ILE A 39 8.78 1.31 -0.10
C ILE A 39 9.64 2.50 -0.50
N ASP A 40 10.93 2.48 -0.18
CA ASP A 40 11.85 3.61 -0.46
C ASP A 40 11.31 4.98 0.01
N GLY A 41 10.66 4.98 1.19
CA GLY A 41 10.05 6.19 1.76
C GLY A 41 8.70 6.59 1.17
N VAL A 42 8.19 5.86 0.17
CA VAL A 42 6.89 6.12 -0.46
C VAL A 42 5.81 5.19 0.12
N SER A 43 4.85 5.79 0.83
CA SER A 43 3.65 5.11 1.36
C SER A 43 2.72 4.67 0.22
N LEU A 44 2.33 3.39 0.22
CA LEU A 44 1.36 2.86 -0.74
C LEU A 44 0.00 3.52 -0.56
N ILE A 45 -0.47 3.74 0.67
CA ILE A 45 -1.73 4.47 0.87
C ILE A 45 -1.64 5.89 0.29
N THR A 46 -0.54 6.61 0.53
CA THR A 46 -0.38 7.99 0.05
C THR A 46 -0.34 8.04 -1.47
N ASN A 47 0.44 7.15 -2.08
CA ASN A 47 0.51 7.02 -3.54
C ASN A 47 -0.87 6.68 -4.13
N TYR A 48 -1.59 5.76 -3.51
CA TYR A 48 -2.91 5.34 -3.96
C TYR A 48 -3.95 6.45 -3.80
N ARG A 49 -3.96 7.18 -2.67
CA ARG A 49 -4.84 8.35 -2.49
C ARG A 49 -4.58 9.43 -3.53
N ASN A 50 -3.32 9.69 -3.88
CA ASN A 50 -2.99 10.69 -4.87
C ASN A 50 -3.43 10.27 -6.28
N SER A 51 -3.07 9.05 -6.68
CA SER A 51 -3.40 8.51 -8.02
C SER A 51 -4.90 8.27 -8.20
N LEU A 52 -5.54 7.55 -7.28
CA LEU A 52 -6.96 7.30 -7.33
C LEU A 52 -7.79 8.53 -7.00
N GLY A 53 -7.35 9.39 -6.08
CA GLY A 53 -8.06 10.64 -5.80
C GLY A 53 -8.16 11.51 -7.05
N GLY A 54 -7.10 11.56 -7.86
CA GLY A 54 -7.13 12.17 -9.19
C GLY A 54 -8.17 11.51 -10.09
N GLN A 55 -8.13 10.19 -10.23
CA GLN A 55 -9.05 9.44 -11.10
C GLN A 55 -10.51 9.53 -10.65
N VAL A 56 -10.79 9.48 -9.35
CA VAL A 56 -12.15 9.60 -8.81
C VAL A 56 -12.70 10.99 -9.10
N ARG A 57 -11.89 12.04 -8.99
CA ARG A 57 -12.30 13.41 -9.35
C ARG A 57 -12.64 13.55 -10.83
N THR A 58 -11.91 12.87 -11.70
CA THR A 58 -12.10 12.98 -13.16
C THR A 58 -13.15 12.02 -13.73
N GLU A 59 -13.30 10.82 -13.16
CA GLU A 59 -14.08 9.72 -13.76
C GLU A 59 -15.18 9.17 -12.84
N GLY A 60 -15.20 9.57 -11.56
CA GLY A 60 -16.13 9.06 -10.57
C GLY A 60 -15.71 7.72 -9.94
N ILE A 61 -16.21 7.46 -8.74
CA ILE A 61 -15.81 6.29 -7.92
C ILE A 61 -16.14 4.94 -8.58
N ALA A 62 -17.26 4.86 -9.31
CA ALA A 62 -17.67 3.62 -9.97
C ALA A 62 -16.69 3.18 -11.08
N ALA A 63 -16.24 4.13 -11.91
CA ALA A 63 -15.25 3.88 -12.97
C ALA A 63 -13.92 3.40 -12.38
N VAL A 64 -13.48 4.01 -11.27
CA VAL A 64 -12.26 3.62 -10.58
C VAL A 64 -12.38 2.21 -9.98
N ILE A 65 -13.51 1.87 -9.36
CA ILE A 65 -13.77 0.50 -8.86
C ILE A 65 -13.70 -0.52 -10.01
N GLN A 66 -14.29 -0.21 -11.17
CA GLN A 66 -14.24 -1.11 -12.32
C GLN A 66 -12.80 -1.32 -12.81
N LYS A 67 -12.03 -0.24 -12.98
CA LYS A 67 -10.61 -0.32 -13.37
C LYS A 67 -9.77 -1.17 -12.40
N LEU A 68 -10.04 -1.08 -11.11
CA LEU A 68 -9.36 -1.90 -10.10
C LEU A 68 -9.72 -3.38 -10.24
N ARG A 69 -11.00 -3.71 -10.48
CA ARG A 69 -11.43 -5.08 -10.74
C ARG A 69 -10.74 -5.65 -11.97
N ASP A 70 -10.71 -4.88 -13.06
CA ASP A 70 -10.09 -5.29 -14.32
C ASP A 70 -8.59 -5.55 -14.12
N ARG A 71 -7.87 -4.64 -13.44
CA ARG A 71 -6.43 -4.82 -13.13
C ARG A 71 -6.18 -6.05 -12.26
N ASN A 72 -6.99 -6.26 -11.23
CA ASN A 72 -6.82 -7.42 -10.33
C ASN A 72 -7.07 -8.75 -11.06
N SER A 73 -7.96 -8.78 -12.05
CA SER A 73 -8.24 -9.98 -12.85
C SER A 73 -7.15 -10.30 -13.89
N GLN A 74 -6.32 -9.32 -14.27
CA GLN A 74 -5.21 -9.52 -15.21
C GLN A 74 -3.93 -10.02 -14.52
N GLY A 75 -3.85 -9.90 -13.19
CA GLY A 75 -2.70 -10.36 -12.38
C GLY A 75 -2.83 -11.79 -11.85
N SER A 76 -3.89 -12.51 -12.23
CA SER A 76 -4.17 -13.91 -11.87
C SER A 76 -3.94 -14.85 -13.04
#